data_AF-A0A841Z4Y6-F1
#
_entry.id   AF-A0A841Z4Y6-F1
#
_cell.length_a   1.000
_cell.length_b   1.000
_cell.length_c   1.000
_cell.angle_alpha   90.00
_cell.angle_beta   90.00
_cell.angle_gamma   90.00
#
_symmetry.space_group_name_H-M   'P 1'
#
loop_
_entity.id
_entity.type
_entity.pdbx_description
1 polymer ?
#
loop_
_entity_poly.entity_id
_entity_poly.type
_entity_poly.pdbx_seq_one_letter_code
_entity_poly.pdbx_strand_id
1 'polypeptide(L)' 'MVRRYKKYRALVHCEVRINGKYYPISGKFKFNKQILGEQDLTLVQQKMVDMSKEVTSLNIKASDIIVTSISSLKIK' A
#
# COMPACT_ATOMS: atom_id res chain seq x y z
N MET A 1 -28.81 -14.40 5.15
CA MET A 1 -27.58 -15.15 4.78
C MET A 1 -26.48 -14.13 4.44
N VAL A 2 -25.69 -13.68 5.42
CA VAL A 2 -24.65 -12.67 5.18
C VAL A 2 -23.46 -13.38 4.54
N ARG A 3 -23.29 -13.24 3.22
CA ARG A 3 -22.12 -13.80 2.51
C ARG A 3 -20.86 -13.27 3.19
N ARG A 4 -20.06 -14.17 3.79
CA ARG A 4 -18.73 -13.82 4.32
C ARG A 4 -17.90 -13.27 3.17
N TYR A 5 -17.56 -11.99 3.22
CA TYR A 5 -16.64 -11.38 2.26
C TYR A 5 -15.28 -12.08 2.32
N LYS A 6 -14.78 -12.55 1.17
CA LYS A 6 -13.43 -13.10 1.07
C LYS A 6 -12.42 -11.97 1.29
N LYS A 7 -11.53 -12.13 2.26
CA LYS A 7 -10.43 -11.17 2.51
C LYS A 7 -9.17 -11.66 1.80
N TYR A 8 -8.54 -10.77 1.06
CA TYR A 8 -7.30 -11.01 0.34
C TYR A 8 -6.15 -10.35 1.08
N ARG A 9 -4.97 -10.98 1.09
CA ARG A 9 -3.74 -10.40 1.63
C ARG A 9 -2.72 -10.26 0.51
N ALA A 10 -2.12 -9.09 0.39
CA ALA A 10 -0.96 -8.89 -0.47
C ALA A 10 0.16 -8.20 0.30
N LEU A 11 1.39 -8.53 -0.08
CA LEU A 11 2.55 -7.72 0.24
C LEU A 11 2.72 -6.72 -0.91
N VAL A 12 2.65 -5.44 -0.58
CA VAL A 12 2.84 -4.35 -1.54
C VAL A 12 4.26 -3.84 -1.36
N HIS A 13 4.98 -3.70 -2.48
CA HIS A 13 6.26 -3.03 -2.55
C HIS A 13 6.07 -1.67 -3.22
N CYS A 14 6.57 -0.63 -2.58
CA CYS A 14 6.56 0.73 -3.10
C CYS A 14 7.96 1.32 -2.99
N GLU A 15 8.19 2.38 -3.74
CA GLU A 15 9.32 3.28 -3.58
C GLU A 15 8.78 4.66 -3.19
N VAL A 16 9.36 5.25 -2.16
CA VAL A 16 9.05 6.60 -1.73
C VAL A 16 10.15 7.53 -2.23
N ARG A 17 9.78 8.58 -2.94
CA ARG A 17 10.70 9.63 -3.37
C ARG A 17 10.86 10.68 -2.28
N ILE A 18 12.03 10.74 -1.67
CA ILE A 18 12.36 11.69 -0.60
C ILE A 18 13.60 12.48 -1.02
N ASN A 19 13.48 13.81 -1.13
CA ASN A 19 14.57 14.71 -1.55
C ASN A 19 15.28 14.24 -2.85
N GLY A 20 14.51 13.71 -3.80
CA GLY A 20 15.03 13.22 -5.08
C GLY A 20 15.66 11.82 -5.05
N LYS A 21 15.75 11.17 -3.88
CA LYS A 21 16.21 9.78 -3.75
C LYS A 21 15.02 8.84 -3.55
N TYR A 22 15.11 7.63 -4.09
CA TYR A 22 14.09 6.59 -3.95
C TYR A 22 14.45 5.67 -2.80
N TYR A 23 13.50 5.42 -1.91
CA TYR A 23 13.65 4.53 -0.77
C TYR A 23 12.62 3.40 -0.86
N PRO A 24 13.04 2.13 -0.82
CA PRO A 24 12.12 1.01 -0.88
C PRO A 24 11.34 0.91 0.43
N ILE A 25 10.02 0.77 0.34
CA ILE A 25 9.13 0.46 1.46
C ILE A 25 8.24 -0.72 1.09
N SER A 26 7.95 -1.58 2.05
CA SER A 26 7.02 -2.68 1.85
C SER A 26 6.03 -2.78 3.00
N GLY A 27 4.80 -3.17 2.68
CA GLY A 27 3.70 -3.20 3.62
C GLY A 27 2.75 -4.35 3.33
N LYS A 28 2.22 -4.98 4.37
CA LYS A 28 1.23 -6.06 4.25
C LYS A 28 -0.18 -5.46 4.33
N PHE A 29 -0.97 -5.66 3.29
CA PHE A 29 -2.32 -5.12 3.18
C PHE A 29 -3.37 -6.23 3.19
N LYS A 30 -4.57 -5.88 3.67
CA LYS A 30 -5.78 -6.71 3.62
C LYS A 30 -6.81 -5.99 2.77
N PHE A 31 -7.32 -6.66 1.76
CA PHE A 31 -8.32 -6.14 0.83
C PHE A 31 -9.59 -6.99 0.87
N ASN A 32 -10.74 -6.40 0.58
CA ASN A 32 -12.01 -7.14 0.49
C ASN A 32 -12.33 -7.61 -0.94
N LYS A 33 -11.43 -7.32 -1.90
CA LYS A 33 -11.58 -7.60 -3.33
C LYS A 33 -10.30 -8.20 -3.89
N GLN A 34 -10.43 -9.00 -4.95
CA GLN A 34 -9.31 -9.63 -5.65
C GLN A 34 -8.64 -8.69 -6.66
N ILE A 35 -9.42 -7.79 -7.26
CA ILE A 35 -8.93 -6.77 -8.19
C ILE A 35 -8.96 -5.45 -7.41
N LEU A 36 -7.83 -4.76 -7.37
CA LEU A 36 -7.70 -3.46 -6.72
C LEU A 36 -8.13 -2.38 -7.71
N GLY A 37 -9.07 -1.53 -7.29
CA GLY A 37 -9.41 -0.33 -8.03
C GLY A 37 -8.51 0.84 -7.67
N GLU A 38 -8.67 1.97 -8.35
CA GLU A 38 -7.95 3.21 -8.04
C GLU A 38 -8.12 3.64 -6.57
N GLN A 39 -9.33 3.53 -6.02
CA GLN A 39 -9.60 3.85 -4.61
C GLN A 39 -8.80 2.98 -3.63
N ASP A 40 -8.60 1.69 -3.96
CA ASP A 40 -7.81 0.79 -3.13
C ASP A 40 -6.32 1.13 -3.22
N LEU A 41 -5.84 1.56 -4.39
CA LEU A 41 -4.46 2.03 -4.59
C LEU A 41 -4.20 3.34 -3.82
N THR A 42 -5.13 4.28 -3.83
CA THR A 42 -5.04 5.52 -3.04
C THR A 42 -4.96 5.20 -1.54
N LEU A 43 -5.75 4.24 -1.06
CA LEU A 43 -5.73 3.81 0.34
C LEU A 43 -4.40 3.14 0.71
N VAL A 44 -3.82 2.36 -0.22
CA VAL A 44 -2.47 1.79 -0.07
C VAL A 44 -1.43 2.90 0.04
N GLN A 45 -1.43 3.87 -0.86
CA GLN A 45 -0.50 5.00 -0.83
C GLN A 45 -0.61 5.77 0.48
N GLN A 46 -1.83 6.09 0.92
CA GLN A 46 -2.04 6.86 2.14
C GLN A 46 -1.55 6.13 3.38
N LYS A 47 -1.78 4.82 3.46
CA LYS A 47 -1.26 4.01 4.56
C LYS A 47 0.26 3.84 4.52
N MET A 48 0.87 3.82 3.33
CA MET A 48 2.32 3.85 3.19
C MET A 48 2.91 5.19 3.66
N VAL A 49 2.21 6.31 3.43
CA VAL A 49 2.58 7.62 4.01
C VAL A 49 2.58 7.53 5.54
N ASP A 50 1.52 6.99 6.13
CA ASP A 50 1.41 6.87 7.59
C ASP A 50 2.52 5.98 8.17
N MET A 51 2.79 4.83 7.55
CA MET A 51 3.93 3.98 7.93
C MET A 51 5.27 4.71 7.78
N SER A 52 5.43 5.56 6.77
CA SER A 52 6.67 6.30 6.56
C SER A 52 6.86 7.40 7.61
N LYS A 53 5.78 7.98 8.14
CA LYS A 53 5.82 8.96 9.25
C LYS A 53 6.25 8.33 10.57
N GLU A 54 5.95 7.05 10.79
CA GLU A 54 6.43 6.30 11.96
C GLU A 54 7.95 6.08 11.91
N VAL A 55 8.52 6.00 10.71
CA VAL A 55 9.97 5.74 10.51
C VAL A 55 10.76 7.03 10.31
N THR A 56 10.15 8.06 9.73
CA THR A 56 10.81 9.31 9.33
C THR A 56 9.96 10.53 9.68
N SER A 57 10.58 11.59 10.18
CA SER A 57 9.94 12.89 10.42
C SER A 57 9.70 13.72 9.15
N LEU A 58 9.90 13.12 7.98
CA LEU A 58 9.84 13.81 6.69
C LEU A 58 8.39 13.90 6.21
N ASN A 59 8.03 15.05 5.66
CA ASN A 59 6.68 15.33 5.17
C ASN A 59 6.47 14.67 3.78
N ILE A 60 6.21 13.36 3.80
CA ILE A 60 6.00 12.54 2.61
C ILE A 60 4.55 12.68 2.15
N LYS A 61 4.32 13.03 0.87
CA LYS A 61 2.97 13.05 0.28
C LYS A 61 2.67 11.71 -0.40
N ALA A 62 1.38 11.38 -0.53
CA ALA A 62 0.95 10.17 -1.24
C ALA A 62 1.38 10.16 -2.72
N SER A 63 1.51 11.35 -3.34
CA SER A 63 2.03 11.53 -4.70
C SER A 63 3.50 11.14 -4.84
N ASP A 64 4.25 11.14 -3.75
CA ASP A 64 5.68 10.81 -3.73
C ASP A 64 5.89 9.28 -3.64
N ILE A 65 4.82 8.50 -3.48
CA ILE A 65 4.85 7.05 -3.34
C ILE A 65 4.47 6.39 -4.66
N ILE A 66 5.45 5.70 -5.23
CA ILE A 66 5.30 4.91 -6.45
C ILE A 66 5.13 3.45 -6.04
N VAL A 67 3.95 2.88 -6.31
CA VAL A 67 3.73 1.44 -6.11
C VAL A 67 4.48 0.70 -7.22
N THR A 68 5.53 -0.03 -6.86
CA THR A 68 6.38 -0.74 -7.83
C THR A 68 5.87 -2.15 -8.11
N SER A 69 5.34 -2.84 -7.10
CA SER A 69 4.70 -4.14 -7.31
C SER A 69 3.72 -4.50 -6.19
N ILE A 70 2.72 -5.31 -6.55
CA ILE A 70 1.79 -5.92 -5.60
C ILE A 70 1.94 -7.43 -5.77
N SER A 71 2.51 -8.09 -4.76
CA SER A 71 2.62 -9.54 -4.74
C SER A 71 1.23 -10.20 -4.67
N SER A 72 1.16 -11.44 -5.15
CA SER A 72 -0.09 -12.19 -5.34
C SER A 72 -1.03 -12.14 -4.13
N LEU A 73 -2.25 -11.65 -4.38
CA LEU A 73 -3.34 -11.56 -3.41
C LEU A 73 -3.80 -12.97 -3.01
N LYS A 74 -3.29 -13.49 -1.88
CA LYS A 74 -3.74 -14.77 -1.33
C LYS A 74 -5.03 -14.59 -0.55
N ILE A 75 -6.04 -15.40 -0.86
CA ILE A 75 -7.30 -15.47 -0.10
C ILE A 75 -7.00 -16.03 1.29
N LYS A 76 -7.50 -15.38 2.34
CA LYS A 76 -7.50 -15.89 3.71
C LYS A 76 -8.89 -16.35 4.10
#